data_AF-A4HDD2-F1
#
_entry.id   AF-A4HDD2-F1
#
_cell.length_a   1.000
_cell.length_b   1.000
_cell.length_c   1.000
_cell.angle_alpha   90.00
_cell.angle_beta   90.00
_cell.angle_gamma   90.00
#
_symmetry.space_group_name_H-M   'P 1'
#
loop_
_entity.id
_entity.type
_entity.pdbx_description
1 polymer ?
#
loop_
_entity_poly.entity_id
_entity_poly.type
_entity_poly.pdbx_seq_one_letter_code
_entity_poly.pdbx_strand_id
1 'polypeptide(L)'
;MSIDVSLCDRYVVFLDIDGVLLPVPKFTFGGGDLSGRCVQCLKRLVAALGGREKVTIVLSSTWRNHPAMVNRLNTFMQKEAGDGIPIVAERTPNGTVLVSSVTYYADDLSEQRLVRDRVDEVFRWLRTHITEHPEAIGGRWFAIDDMKLDVEERMRGHFLHTQTDIGMTDADVDTACAMISSLPSPEAAYAEAAAALADPALKQEEIEIHKVLQSRLEVQLATATAQLAEAQGKIVVLSAEKKNLVNELAEMQRSMEDMRYRLAVYNFAKRYPSLAAAVELSDTKTGAERRDLDAAIRTFVKLLMDRKKLQKKMRSEAKKVRHVS
;
A
#
# COMPACT_ATOMS: atom_id res chain seq x y z
N MET A 1 -31.37 -9.20 -15.50
CA MET A 1 -30.73 -7.93 -15.10
C MET A 1 -31.21 -6.87 -16.08
N SER A 2 -31.63 -5.70 -15.61
CA SER A 2 -32.06 -4.59 -16.47
C SER A 2 -31.03 -3.47 -16.40
N ILE A 3 -30.79 -2.81 -17.53
CA ILE A 3 -29.91 -1.64 -17.61
C ILE A 3 -30.65 -0.41 -17.10
N ASP A 4 -30.00 0.37 -16.24
CA ASP A 4 -30.47 1.70 -15.88
C ASP A 4 -30.16 2.68 -17.02
N VAL A 5 -31.21 3.15 -17.69
CA VAL A 5 -31.13 4.08 -18.82
C VAL A 5 -30.39 5.37 -18.44
N SER A 6 -30.50 5.82 -17.20
CA SER A 6 -29.88 7.08 -16.75
C SER A 6 -28.35 7.04 -16.79
N LEU A 7 -27.75 5.85 -16.71
CA LEU A 7 -26.30 5.66 -16.80
C LEU A 7 -25.79 5.87 -18.23
N CYS A 8 -26.62 5.63 -19.25
CA CYS A 8 -26.25 5.75 -20.66
C CYS A 8 -26.00 7.19 -21.12
N ASP A 9 -26.37 8.19 -20.31
CA ASP A 9 -26.04 9.61 -20.56
C ASP A 9 -24.63 9.99 -20.08
N ARG A 10 -23.95 9.11 -19.34
CA ARG A 10 -22.57 9.33 -18.86
C ARG A 10 -21.53 9.01 -19.95
N TYR A 11 -20.27 9.18 -19.56
CA TYR A 11 -19.08 8.77 -20.31
C TYR A 11 -18.08 8.05 -19.41
N VAL A 12 -17.35 7.10 -20.00
CA VAL A 12 -16.18 6.48 -19.36
C VAL A 12 -14.88 6.99 -20.00
N VAL A 13 -13.95 7.43 -19.17
CA VAL A 13 -12.60 7.84 -19.59
C VAL A 13 -11.59 6.85 -19.05
N PHE A 14 -10.91 6.13 -19.95
CA PHE A 14 -9.74 5.33 -19.59
C PHE A 14 -8.51 6.22 -19.58
N LEU A 15 -7.85 6.32 -18.43
CA LEU A 15 -6.79 7.30 -18.23
C LEU A 15 -5.46 6.61 -17.92
N ASP A 16 -4.46 6.79 -18.79
CA ASP A 16 -3.06 6.65 -18.38
C ASP A 16 -2.58 7.89 -17.62
N ILE A 17 -1.49 7.75 -16.87
CA ILE A 17 -0.89 8.82 -16.06
C ILE A 17 0.43 9.26 -16.63
N ASP A 18 1.30 8.30 -16.96
CA ASP A 18 2.63 8.56 -17.48
C ASP A 18 2.45 9.07 -18.92
N GLY A 19 3.08 10.20 -19.23
CA GLY A 19 2.90 10.85 -20.52
C GLY A 19 1.56 11.56 -20.75
N VAL A 20 0.60 11.46 -19.83
CA VAL A 20 -0.70 12.17 -19.88
C VAL A 20 -0.77 13.28 -18.83
N LEU A 21 -0.79 12.92 -17.55
CA LEU A 21 -0.82 13.86 -16.42
C LEU A 21 0.56 14.07 -15.80
N LEU A 22 1.48 13.15 -16.06
CA LEU A 22 2.86 13.17 -15.64
C LEU A 22 3.73 13.18 -16.91
N PRO A 23 4.11 14.36 -17.43
CA PRO A 23 5.04 14.44 -18.54
C PRO A 23 6.35 13.74 -18.18
N VAL A 24 6.82 12.81 -19.02
CA VAL A 24 8.04 12.03 -18.83
C VAL A 24 9.09 12.47 -19.85
N PRO A 25 10.05 13.32 -19.45
CA PRO A 25 11.15 13.70 -20.34
C PRO A 25 11.93 12.46 -20.80
N LYS A 26 12.37 12.47 -22.07
CA LYS A 26 13.06 11.35 -22.74
C LYS A 26 14.30 10.81 -22.02
N PHE A 27 14.85 11.55 -21.05
CA PHE A 27 16.06 11.17 -20.31
C PHE A 27 15.83 10.83 -18.83
N THR A 28 14.58 10.89 -18.35
CA THR A 28 14.22 10.58 -16.96
C THR A 28 13.15 9.50 -16.94
N PHE A 29 13.56 8.23 -17.03
CA PHE A 29 12.64 7.11 -16.87
C PHE A 29 11.96 7.17 -15.48
N GLY A 30 10.66 7.43 -15.47
CA GLY A 30 9.81 7.36 -14.26
C GLY A 30 10.05 8.45 -13.21
N GLY A 31 10.73 9.55 -13.55
CA GLY A 31 11.19 10.57 -12.61
C GLY A 31 10.43 11.91 -12.60
N GLY A 32 9.22 11.97 -13.16
CA GLY A 32 8.45 13.21 -13.29
C GLY A 32 7.51 13.51 -12.12
N ASP A 33 7.07 14.77 -12.04
CA ASP A 33 5.99 15.21 -11.17
C ASP A 33 4.68 15.36 -11.95
N LEU A 34 3.56 15.16 -11.27
CA LEU A 34 2.25 15.44 -11.83
C LEU A 34 2.16 16.93 -12.21
N SER A 35 1.59 17.19 -13.38
CA SER A 35 1.48 18.54 -13.94
C SER A 35 0.12 19.16 -13.63
N GLY A 36 0.10 20.26 -12.88
CA GLY A 36 -1.12 21.02 -12.62
C GLY A 36 -1.79 21.50 -13.91
N ARG A 37 -1.00 21.84 -14.94
CA ARG A 37 -1.50 22.21 -16.27
C ARG A 37 -2.30 21.07 -16.91
N CYS A 38 -1.73 19.86 -16.95
CA CYS A 38 -2.38 18.69 -17.54
C CYS A 38 -3.68 18.33 -16.78
N VAL A 39 -3.67 18.50 -15.45
CA VAL A 39 -4.89 18.35 -14.63
C VAL A 39 -5.95 19.40 -14.96
N GLN A 40 -5.58 20.66 -15.24
CA GLN A 40 -6.56 21.66 -15.72
C GLN A 40 -7.12 21.30 -17.10
N CYS A 41 -6.32 20.75 -18.01
CA CYS A 41 -6.80 20.25 -19.30
C CYS A 41 -7.81 19.11 -19.09
N LEU A 42 -7.52 18.15 -18.21
CA LEU A 42 -8.46 17.08 -17.85
C LEU A 42 -9.75 17.64 -17.22
N LYS A 43 -9.66 18.63 -16.33
CA LYS A 43 -10.84 19.32 -15.77
C LYS A 43 -11.71 19.94 -16.86
N ARG A 44 -11.11 20.62 -17.84
CA ARG A 44 -11.83 21.21 -18.98
C ARG A 44 -12.53 20.14 -19.81
N LEU A 45 -11.87 19.01 -20.05
CA LEU A 45 -12.45 17.88 -20.76
C LEU A 45 -13.64 17.26 -19.99
N VAL A 46 -13.50 17.05 -18.67
CA VAL A 46 -14.60 16.60 -17.82
C VAL A 46 -15.78 17.58 -17.85
N ALA A 47 -15.52 18.89 -17.86
CA ALA A 47 -16.58 19.88 -18.00
C ALA A 47 -17.29 19.79 -19.37
N ALA A 48 -16.54 19.57 -20.46
CA ALA A 48 -17.10 19.38 -21.80
C ALA A 48 -17.95 18.09 -21.91
N LEU A 49 -17.65 17.07 -21.11
CA LEU A 49 -18.42 15.83 -20.98
C LEU A 49 -19.70 15.96 -20.12
N GLY A 50 -20.05 17.17 -19.67
CA GLY A 50 -21.22 17.41 -18.82
C GLY A 50 -20.93 17.46 -17.32
N GLY A 51 -19.64 17.52 -16.94
CA GLY A 51 -19.19 17.64 -15.56
C GLY A 51 -18.95 16.30 -14.87
N ARG A 52 -18.41 16.36 -13.65
CA ARG A 52 -17.93 15.17 -12.90
C ARG A 52 -18.97 14.08 -12.67
N GLU A 53 -20.25 14.44 -12.56
CA GLU A 53 -21.34 13.48 -12.30
C GLU A 53 -21.71 12.68 -13.56
N LYS A 54 -21.23 13.12 -14.73
CA LYS A 54 -21.42 12.46 -16.03
C LYS A 54 -20.18 11.70 -16.49
N VAL A 55 -19.10 11.67 -15.69
CA VAL A 55 -17.84 11.05 -16.07
C VAL A 55 -17.40 10.05 -15.02
N THR A 56 -17.07 8.84 -15.47
CA THR A 56 -16.32 7.86 -14.69
C THR A 56 -14.90 7.80 -15.21
N ILE A 57 -13.90 7.97 -14.35
CA ILE A 57 -12.50 7.75 -14.73
C ILE A 57 -12.08 6.35 -14.29
N VAL A 58 -11.67 5.56 -15.27
CA VAL A 58 -11.12 4.21 -15.08
C VAL A 58 -9.61 4.30 -15.29
N LEU A 59 -8.85 4.00 -14.25
CA LEU A 59 -7.39 4.04 -14.32
C LEU A 59 -6.88 2.90 -15.21
N SER A 60 -6.35 3.27 -16.36
CA SER A 60 -5.64 2.40 -17.27
C SER A 60 -4.18 2.81 -17.22
N SER A 61 -3.51 2.57 -16.10
CA SER A 61 -2.08 2.89 -15.91
C SER A 61 -1.44 1.88 -14.97
N THR A 62 -0.13 1.71 -15.02
CA THR A 62 0.60 0.86 -14.06
C THR A 62 0.38 1.32 -12.61
N TRP A 63 0.06 2.60 -12.40
CA TRP A 63 -0.28 3.19 -11.10
C TRP A 63 -1.43 2.48 -10.39
N ARG A 64 -2.35 1.83 -11.12
CA ARG A 64 -3.51 1.12 -10.56
C ARG A 64 -3.14 -0.05 -9.64
N ASN A 65 -1.90 -0.55 -9.75
CA ASN A 65 -1.36 -1.63 -8.93
C ASN A 65 -0.83 -1.13 -7.57
N HIS A 66 -0.77 0.18 -7.36
CA HIS A 66 -0.17 0.79 -6.18
C HIS A 66 -1.18 1.75 -5.52
N PRO A 67 -1.90 1.33 -4.45
CA PRO A 67 -2.87 2.18 -3.78
C PRO A 67 -2.34 3.55 -3.35
N ALA A 68 -1.06 3.62 -2.95
CA ALA A 68 -0.40 4.88 -2.61
C ALA A 68 -0.31 5.85 -3.81
N MET A 69 -0.11 5.33 -5.03
CA MET A 69 -0.05 6.15 -6.25
C MET A 69 -1.43 6.64 -6.66
N VAL A 70 -2.47 5.80 -6.54
CA VAL A 70 -3.87 6.22 -6.76
C VAL A 70 -4.27 7.31 -5.75
N ASN A 71 -3.89 7.17 -4.48
CA ASN A 71 -4.13 8.20 -3.47
C ASN A 71 -3.36 9.49 -3.76
N ARG A 72 -2.09 9.39 -4.22
CA ARG A 72 -1.29 10.54 -4.65
C ARG A 72 -1.99 11.27 -5.81
N LEU A 73 -2.45 10.54 -6.82
CA LEU A 73 -3.16 11.09 -7.97
C LEU A 73 -4.44 11.82 -7.55
N ASN A 74 -5.33 11.16 -6.79
CA ASN A 74 -6.57 11.76 -6.32
C ASN A 74 -6.33 13.00 -5.44
N THR A 75 -5.34 12.94 -4.55
CA THR A 75 -4.94 14.10 -3.72
C THR A 75 -4.48 15.28 -4.59
N PHE A 76 -3.67 14.99 -5.61
CA PHE A 76 -3.16 16.00 -6.52
C PHE A 76 -4.26 16.61 -7.39
N MET A 77 -5.15 15.78 -7.97
CA MET A 77 -6.30 16.26 -8.73
C MET A 77 -7.23 17.11 -7.88
N GLN A 78 -7.52 16.71 -6.63
CA GLN A 78 -8.33 17.51 -5.72
C GLN A 78 -7.67 18.85 -5.40
N LYS A 79 -6.34 18.88 -5.23
CA LYS A 79 -5.60 20.11 -4.96
C LYS A 79 -5.65 21.07 -6.16
N GLU A 80 -5.40 20.58 -7.37
CA GLU A 80 -5.25 21.42 -8.55
C GLU A 80 -6.61 21.75 -9.19
N ALA A 81 -7.52 20.78 -9.30
CA ALA A 81 -8.82 20.93 -9.97
C ALA A 81 -10.01 21.19 -9.03
N GLY A 82 -9.83 21.05 -7.71
CA GLY A 82 -10.94 21.09 -6.75
C GLY A 82 -11.85 19.89 -6.94
N ASP A 83 -13.15 20.11 -6.92
CA ASP A 83 -14.18 19.10 -7.16
C ASP A 83 -14.50 18.90 -8.65
N GLY A 84 -13.79 19.55 -9.59
CA GLY A 84 -14.12 19.53 -11.01
C GLY A 84 -13.81 18.23 -11.76
N ILE A 85 -13.08 17.30 -11.15
CA ILE A 85 -12.74 15.99 -11.71
C ILE A 85 -13.26 14.91 -10.74
N PRO A 86 -13.93 13.85 -11.24
CA PRO A 86 -14.36 12.75 -10.38
C PRO A 86 -13.15 12.01 -9.80
N ILE A 87 -13.32 11.45 -8.60
CA ILE A 87 -12.28 10.64 -7.97
C ILE A 87 -12.09 9.37 -8.80
N VAL A 88 -10.83 8.99 -9.04
CA VAL A 88 -10.49 7.73 -9.68
C VAL A 88 -10.75 6.61 -8.67
N ALA A 89 -11.84 5.88 -8.89
CA ALA A 89 -12.25 4.74 -8.06
C ALA A 89 -12.09 3.40 -8.77
N GLU A 90 -12.06 3.43 -10.11
CA GLU A 90 -12.05 2.23 -10.95
C GLU A 90 -10.73 2.06 -11.67
N ARG A 91 -10.49 0.83 -12.12
CA ARG A 91 -9.24 0.45 -12.77
C ARG A 91 -9.47 -0.69 -13.73
N THR A 92 -8.71 -0.67 -14.82
CA THR A 92 -8.65 -1.84 -15.71
C THR A 92 -8.00 -3.02 -14.98
N PRO A 93 -8.38 -4.27 -15.33
CA PRO A 93 -7.77 -5.45 -14.75
C PRO A 93 -6.24 -5.44 -14.98
N ASN A 94 -5.49 -6.06 -14.06
CA ASN A 94 -4.05 -6.18 -14.23
C ASN A 94 -3.70 -7.39 -15.10
N GLY A 95 -3.12 -7.12 -16.27
CA GLY A 95 -2.63 -8.12 -17.21
C GLY A 95 -3.70 -8.72 -18.11
N THR A 96 -3.24 -9.35 -19.18
CA THR A 96 -4.08 -10.05 -20.14
C THR A 96 -4.47 -11.44 -19.66
N VAL A 97 -5.77 -11.72 -19.64
CA VAL A 97 -6.38 -13.01 -19.29
C VAL A 97 -6.59 -13.82 -20.58
N LEU A 98 -7.20 -13.18 -21.57
CA LEU A 98 -7.25 -13.62 -22.96
C LEU A 98 -6.35 -12.66 -23.75
N VAL A 99 -5.40 -13.22 -24.49
CA VAL A 99 -4.42 -12.46 -25.27
C VAL A 99 -4.88 -12.46 -26.72
N SER A 100 -5.18 -11.28 -27.26
CA SER A 100 -5.47 -11.15 -28.69
C SER A 100 -4.20 -11.37 -29.53
N SER A 101 -4.36 -11.96 -30.71
CA SER A 101 -3.28 -12.04 -31.69
C SER A 101 -3.30 -10.78 -32.54
N VAL A 102 -2.26 -9.96 -32.44
CA VAL A 102 -2.10 -8.70 -33.16
C VAL A 102 -0.69 -8.63 -33.73
N THR A 103 -0.51 -7.94 -34.86
CA THR A 103 0.75 -7.94 -35.64
C THR A 103 1.28 -6.54 -35.97
N TYR A 104 0.96 -5.54 -35.14
CA TYR A 104 1.59 -4.23 -35.25
C TYR A 104 2.99 -4.23 -34.62
N TYR A 105 3.86 -3.32 -35.09
CA TYR A 105 5.25 -3.16 -34.63
C TYR A 105 6.08 -4.45 -34.71
N ALA A 106 6.21 -5.05 -35.90
CA ALA A 106 6.97 -6.29 -36.11
C ALA A 106 8.42 -6.23 -35.59
N ASP A 107 9.01 -5.04 -35.56
CA ASP A 107 10.39 -4.79 -35.11
C ASP A 107 10.51 -4.47 -33.61
N ASP A 108 9.39 -4.23 -32.90
CA ASP A 108 9.36 -3.95 -31.46
C ASP A 108 8.29 -4.78 -30.74
N LEU A 109 8.67 -6.02 -30.41
CA LEU A 109 7.82 -6.98 -29.70
C LEU A 109 7.42 -6.49 -28.30
N SER A 110 8.19 -5.58 -27.69
CA SER A 110 7.89 -5.07 -26.34
C SER A 110 6.79 -4.04 -26.41
N GLU A 111 6.90 -3.07 -27.32
CA GLU A 111 5.85 -2.08 -27.58
C GLU A 111 4.57 -2.77 -28.07
N GLN A 112 4.70 -3.75 -28.98
CA GLN A 112 3.57 -4.57 -29.44
C GLN A 112 2.83 -5.23 -28.26
N ARG A 113 3.58 -5.83 -27.33
CA ARG A 113 2.99 -6.45 -26.14
C ARG A 113 2.26 -5.43 -25.28
N LEU A 114 2.87 -4.28 -25.02
CA LEU A 114 2.29 -3.28 -24.11
C LEU A 114 1.01 -2.69 -24.70
N VAL A 115 1.00 -2.33 -25.99
CA VAL A 115 -0.19 -1.81 -26.67
C VAL A 115 -1.30 -2.86 -26.66
N ARG A 116 -0.96 -4.11 -26.95
CA ARG A 116 -1.94 -5.21 -26.95
C ARG A 116 -2.54 -5.41 -25.58
N ASP A 117 -1.68 -5.50 -24.57
CA ASP A 117 -2.12 -5.75 -23.21
C ASP A 117 -3.02 -4.58 -22.75
N ARG A 118 -2.69 -3.34 -23.10
CA ARG A 118 -3.51 -2.16 -22.81
C ARG A 118 -4.89 -2.18 -23.48
N VAL A 119 -4.95 -2.48 -24.77
CA VAL A 119 -6.23 -2.54 -25.49
C VAL A 119 -7.10 -3.68 -24.97
N ASP A 120 -6.52 -4.86 -24.73
CA ASP A 120 -7.27 -6.00 -24.20
C ASP A 120 -7.76 -5.76 -22.76
N GLU A 121 -7.04 -4.97 -21.96
CA GLU A 121 -7.48 -4.55 -20.63
C GLU A 121 -8.70 -3.62 -20.69
N VAL A 122 -8.71 -2.64 -21.60
CA VAL A 122 -9.84 -1.73 -21.83
C VAL A 122 -11.06 -2.52 -22.28
N PHE A 123 -10.93 -3.34 -23.33
CA PHE A 123 -12.05 -4.13 -23.86
C PHE A 123 -12.59 -5.15 -22.88
N ARG A 124 -11.72 -5.75 -22.07
CA ARG A 124 -12.17 -6.62 -20.98
C ARG A 124 -13.02 -5.85 -19.99
N TRP A 125 -12.56 -4.68 -19.55
CA TRP A 125 -13.33 -3.85 -18.62
C TRP A 125 -14.70 -3.50 -19.21
N LEU A 126 -14.77 -3.11 -20.48
CA LEU A 126 -16.04 -2.82 -21.18
C LEU A 126 -17.01 -4.01 -21.14
N ARG A 127 -16.49 -5.24 -21.34
CA ARG A 127 -17.30 -6.47 -21.42
C ARG A 127 -17.73 -7.01 -20.06
N THR A 128 -16.98 -6.75 -19.00
CA THR A 128 -17.30 -7.25 -17.65
C THR A 128 -18.06 -6.25 -16.77
N HIS A 129 -18.31 -5.03 -17.25
CA HIS A 129 -19.01 -3.97 -16.50
C HIS A 129 -20.24 -3.44 -17.24
N ILE A 130 -20.87 -4.26 -18.08
CA ILE A 130 -22.03 -3.87 -18.91
C ILE A 130 -23.19 -3.33 -18.05
N THR A 131 -23.39 -3.90 -16.85
CA THR A 131 -24.49 -3.54 -15.96
C THR A 131 -24.24 -2.24 -15.19
N GLU A 132 -23.00 -2.01 -14.78
CA GLU A 132 -22.56 -0.87 -13.97
C GLU A 132 -22.21 0.36 -14.85
N HIS A 133 -21.73 0.09 -16.06
CA HIS A 133 -21.29 1.07 -17.06
C HIS A 133 -21.85 0.76 -18.46
N PRO A 134 -23.17 0.72 -18.61
CA PRO A 134 -23.80 0.45 -19.91
C PRO A 134 -23.42 1.49 -20.97
N GLU A 135 -23.13 2.73 -20.59
CA GLU A 135 -22.66 3.78 -21.50
C GLU A 135 -21.38 3.36 -22.24
N ALA A 136 -20.51 2.58 -21.59
CA ALA A 136 -19.20 2.27 -22.10
C ALA A 136 -19.28 1.21 -23.20
N ILE A 137 -19.97 0.10 -22.95
CA ILE A 137 -20.19 -0.91 -24.01
C ILE A 137 -21.07 -0.35 -25.14
N GLY A 138 -21.95 0.61 -24.82
CA GLY A 138 -22.73 1.36 -25.79
C GLY A 138 -21.95 2.40 -26.61
N GLY A 139 -20.63 2.46 -26.45
CA GLY A 139 -19.74 3.30 -27.27
C GLY A 139 -19.49 4.71 -26.73
N ARG A 140 -19.96 5.07 -25.54
CA ARG A 140 -19.70 6.38 -24.92
C ARG A 140 -18.49 6.32 -24.00
N TRP A 141 -17.34 6.01 -24.58
CA TRP A 141 -16.07 5.98 -23.88
C TRP A 141 -14.94 6.48 -24.78
N PHE A 142 -13.83 6.86 -24.17
CA PHE A 142 -12.56 7.04 -24.88
C PHE A 142 -11.38 6.85 -23.92
N ALA A 143 -10.21 6.57 -24.48
CA ALA A 143 -8.96 6.37 -23.78
C ALA A 143 -8.00 7.52 -24.06
N ILE A 144 -7.26 7.94 -23.03
CA ILE A 144 -6.19 8.94 -23.10
C ILE A 144 -4.91 8.25 -22.67
N ASP A 145 -3.91 8.22 -23.56
CA ASP A 145 -2.68 7.48 -23.38
C ASP A 145 -1.55 8.16 -24.17
N ASP A 146 -0.30 7.93 -23.79
CA ASP A 146 0.87 8.35 -24.55
C ASP A 146 1.38 7.24 -25.48
N MET A 147 0.85 6.02 -25.32
CA MET A 147 1.07 4.91 -26.24
C MET A 147 0.14 4.98 -27.46
N LYS A 148 0.62 4.61 -28.64
CA LYS A 148 -0.20 4.59 -29.88
C LYS A 148 -1.18 3.41 -29.92
N LEU A 149 -2.32 3.54 -29.25
CA LEU A 149 -3.34 2.48 -29.17
C LEU A 149 -4.24 2.38 -30.42
N ASP A 150 -4.32 3.43 -31.24
CA ASP A 150 -5.11 3.49 -32.48
C ASP A 150 -4.59 2.63 -33.63
N VAL A 151 -3.42 1.98 -33.47
CA VAL A 151 -2.99 0.92 -34.38
C VAL A 151 -3.92 -0.30 -34.35
N GLU A 152 -4.69 -0.44 -33.28
CA GLU A 152 -5.73 -1.45 -33.15
C GLU A 152 -7.09 -0.86 -33.57
N GLU A 153 -7.77 -1.51 -34.52
CA GLU A 153 -9.03 -1.01 -35.11
C GLU A 153 -10.09 -0.74 -34.04
N ARG A 154 -10.12 -1.56 -32.99
CA ARG A 154 -11.04 -1.45 -31.85
C ARG A 154 -10.92 -0.11 -31.10
N MET A 155 -9.78 0.57 -31.18
CA MET A 155 -9.54 1.85 -30.50
C MET A 155 -9.88 3.06 -31.38
N ARG A 156 -10.15 2.86 -32.67
CA ARG A 156 -10.41 3.94 -33.62
C ARG A 156 -11.64 4.75 -33.20
N GLY A 157 -11.50 6.07 -33.17
CA GLY A 157 -12.56 6.99 -32.73
C GLY A 157 -12.72 7.08 -31.21
N HIS A 158 -12.05 6.22 -30.45
CA HIS A 158 -12.10 6.17 -28.98
C HIS A 158 -10.74 6.42 -28.34
N PHE A 159 -9.75 6.93 -29.07
CA PHE A 159 -8.39 7.10 -28.55
C PHE A 159 -7.81 8.49 -28.80
N LEU A 160 -7.35 9.13 -27.73
CA LEU A 160 -6.61 10.39 -27.72
C LEU A 160 -5.15 10.13 -27.36
N HIS A 161 -4.27 10.25 -28.35
CA HIS A 161 -2.83 10.11 -28.18
C HIS A 161 -2.21 11.42 -27.66
N THR A 162 -1.47 11.34 -26.56
CA THR A 162 -0.71 12.46 -25.99
C THR A 162 0.79 12.30 -26.25
N GLN A 163 1.56 13.38 -26.18
CA GLN A 163 3.01 13.31 -26.28
C GLN A 163 3.63 13.06 -24.90
N THR A 164 4.35 11.94 -24.76
CA THR A 164 4.94 11.48 -23.49
C THR A 164 5.69 12.57 -22.71
N ASP A 165 6.49 13.41 -23.38
CA ASP A 165 7.32 14.43 -22.74
C ASP A 165 6.60 15.76 -22.46
N ILE A 166 5.39 15.95 -22.99
CA ILE A 166 4.61 17.19 -22.83
C ILE A 166 3.40 16.98 -21.90
N GLY A 167 2.81 15.78 -21.92
CA GLY A 167 1.51 15.54 -21.31
C GLY A 167 0.36 16.11 -22.13
N MET A 168 -0.82 16.05 -21.55
CA MET A 168 -2.05 16.63 -22.10
C MET A 168 -1.94 18.15 -22.26
N THR A 169 -2.44 18.65 -23.39
CA THR A 169 -2.45 20.05 -23.80
C THR A 169 -3.86 20.53 -24.14
N ASP A 170 -4.02 21.84 -24.38
CA ASP A 170 -5.30 22.40 -24.81
C ASP A 170 -5.74 21.91 -26.20
N ALA A 171 -4.79 21.64 -27.11
CA ALA A 171 -5.09 21.07 -28.42
C ALA A 171 -5.64 19.64 -28.31
N ASP A 172 -5.17 18.87 -27.32
CA ASP A 172 -5.69 17.53 -27.03
C ASP A 172 -7.13 17.62 -26.50
N VAL A 173 -7.44 18.62 -25.66
CA VAL A 173 -8.82 18.88 -25.22
C VAL A 173 -9.73 19.20 -26.39
N ASP A 174 -9.30 20.07 -27.30
CA ASP A 174 -10.10 20.43 -28.48
C ASP A 174 -10.33 19.22 -29.40
N THR A 175 -9.31 18.39 -29.58
CA THR A 175 -9.39 17.12 -30.33
C THR A 175 -10.38 16.16 -29.66
N ALA A 176 -10.29 15.99 -28.34
CA ALA A 176 -11.19 15.14 -27.57
C ALA A 176 -12.64 15.62 -27.68
N CYS A 177 -12.91 16.92 -27.59
CA CYS A 177 -14.24 17.50 -27.77
C CYS A 177 -14.83 17.19 -29.15
N ALA A 178 -14.01 17.23 -30.21
CA ALA A 178 -14.44 16.83 -31.55
C ALA A 178 -14.80 15.34 -31.61
N MET A 179 -13.98 14.48 -31.00
CA MET A 179 -14.27 13.03 -30.92
C MET A 179 -15.55 12.73 -30.13
N ILE A 180 -15.76 13.39 -28.99
CA ILE A 180 -16.96 13.23 -28.15
C ILE A 180 -18.24 13.52 -28.95
N SER A 181 -18.19 14.52 -29.84
CA SER A 181 -19.33 14.88 -30.70
C SER A 181 -19.69 13.79 -31.72
N SER A 182 -18.80 12.84 -31.98
CA SER A 182 -19.04 11.68 -32.85
C SER A 182 -19.49 10.42 -32.11
N LEU A 183 -19.48 10.43 -30.77
CA LEU A 183 -19.91 9.29 -29.96
C LEU A 183 -21.44 9.10 -30.03
N PRO A 184 -21.93 7.87 -29.81
CA PRO A 184 -23.37 7.57 -29.85
C PRO A 184 -24.18 8.42 -28.86
N SER A 185 -25.43 8.73 -29.23
CA SER A 185 -26.38 9.36 -28.30
C SER A 185 -26.70 8.43 -27.12
N PRO A 186 -27.22 8.94 -25.99
CA PRO A 186 -27.61 8.11 -24.85
C PRO A 186 -28.59 6.98 -25.21
N GLU A 187 -29.54 7.23 -26.13
CA GLU A 187 -30.52 6.24 -26.58
C GLU A 187 -29.87 5.13 -27.41
N ALA A 188 -28.93 5.50 -28.29
CA ALA A 188 -28.16 4.54 -29.07
C ALA A 188 -27.26 3.68 -28.17
N ALA A 189 -26.59 4.31 -27.20
CA ALA A 189 -25.78 3.62 -26.22
C ALA A 189 -26.59 2.62 -25.38
N TYR A 190 -27.80 3.01 -24.95
CA TYR A 190 -28.70 2.10 -24.24
C TYR A 190 -29.12 0.90 -25.09
N ALA A 191 -29.49 1.14 -26.36
CA ALA A 191 -29.88 0.06 -27.28
C ALA A 191 -28.74 -0.93 -27.50
N GLU A 192 -27.52 -0.43 -27.70
CA GLU A 192 -26.33 -1.26 -27.89
C GLU A 192 -25.98 -2.03 -26.61
N ALA A 193 -26.04 -1.39 -25.44
CA ALA A 193 -25.80 -2.07 -24.17
C ALA A 193 -26.82 -3.18 -23.89
N ALA A 194 -28.09 -2.95 -24.22
CA ALA A 194 -29.15 -3.95 -24.11
C ALA A 194 -28.90 -5.14 -25.06
N ALA A 195 -28.43 -4.87 -26.27
CA ALA A 195 -28.03 -5.92 -27.22
C ALA A 195 -26.82 -6.72 -26.70
N ALA A 196 -25.78 -6.03 -26.22
CA ALA A 196 -24.59 -6.65 -25.66
C ALA A 196 -24.90 -7.54 -24.44
N LEU A 197 -25.85 -7.13 -23.59
CA LEU A 197 -26.28 -7.94 -22.44
C LEU A 197 -26.96 -9.25 -22.87
N ALA A 198 -27.61 -9.25 -24.04
CA ALA A 198 -28.28 -10.41 -24.62
C ALA A 198 -27.37 -11.25 -25.54
N ASP A 199 -26.16 -10.79 -25.85
CA ASP A 199 -25.24 -11.47 -26.75
C ASP A 199 -24.60 -12.71 -26.07
N PRO A 200 -24.89 -13.94 -26.56
CA PRO A 200 -24.31 -15.15 -25.99
C PRO A 200 -22.79 -15.23 -26.14
N ALA A 201 -22.20 -14.62 -27.18
CA ALA A 201 -20.76 -14.65 -27.39
C ALA A 201 -20.03 -13.80 -26.34
N LEU A 202 -20.53 -12.59 -26.06
CA LEU A 202 -19.99 -11.75 -24.99
C LEU A 202 -20.15 -12.40 -23.62
N LYS A 203 -21.29 -13.07 -23.36
CA LYS A 203 -21.49 -13.83 -22.12
C LYS A 203 -20.54 -15.00 -21.98
N GLN A 204 -20.27 -15.72 -23.06
CA GLN A 204 -19.30 -16.80 -23.04
C GLN A 204 -17.89 -16.28 -22.75
N GLU A 205 -17.50 -15.15 -23.36
CA GLU A 205 -16.20 -14.52 -23.09
C GLU A 205 -16.08 -14.03 -21.65
N GLU A 206 -17.13 -13.40 -21.10
CA GLU A 206 -17.22 -12.99 -19.69
C GLU A 206 -16.98 -14.18 -18.75
N ILE A 207 -17.60 -15.33 -19.05
CA ILE A 207 -17.39 -16.58 -18.29
C ILE A 207 -15.93 -17.05 -18.38
N GLU A 208 -15.31 -17.00 -19.55
CA GLU A 208 -13.91 -17.39 -19.73
C GLU A 208 -12.95 -16.49 -18.97
N ILE A 209 -13.19 -15.18 -19.02
CA ILE A 209 -12.45 -14.18 -18.23
C ILE A 209 -12.56 -14.52 -16.74
N HIS A 210 -13.78 -14.75 -16.24
CA HIS A 210 -14.01 -15.06 -14.83
C HIS A 210 -13.34 -16.37 -14.39
N LYS A 211 -13.33 -17.40 -15.25
CA LYS A 211 -12.64 -18.66 -14.96
C LYS A 211 -11.14 -18.46 -14.73
N VAL A 212 -10.48 -17.70 -15.61
CA VAL A 212 -9.04 -17.44 -15.46
C VAL A 212 -8.76 -16.57 -14.24
N LEU A 213 -9.59 -15.55 -13.98
CA LEU A 213 -9.47 -14.73 -12.77
C LEU A 213 -9.62 -15.56 -11.50
N GLN A 214 -10.60 -16.48 -11.47
CA GLN A 214 -10.78 -17.43 -10.37
C GLN A 214 -9.52 -18.28 -10.17
N SER A 215 -8.96 -18.88 -11.22
CA SER A 215 -7.73 -19.69 -11.11
C SER A 215 -6.55 -18.87 -10.59
N ARG A 216 -6.40 -17.60 -11.01
CA ARG A 216 -5.35 -16.71 -10.49
C ARG A 216 -5.53 -16.42 -9.00
N LEU A 217 -6.77 -16.15 -8.58
CA LEU A 217 -7.10 -15.91 -7.17
C LEU A 217 -6.84 -17.14 -6.31
N GLU A 218 -7.14 -18.34 -6.81
CA GLU A 218 -6.84 -19.61 -6.11
C GLU A 218 -5.33 -19.78 -5.89
N VAL A 219 -4.51 -19.49 -6.90
CA VAL A 219 -3.03 -19.52 -6.78
C VAL A 219 -2.52 -18.46 -5.79
N GLN A 220 -3.05 -17.24 -5.84
CA GLN A 220 -2.69 -16.17 -4.90
C GLN A 220 -3.07 -16.52 -3.46
N LEU A 221 -4.27 -17.07 -3.26
CA LEU A 221 -4.73 -17.52 -1.95
C LEU A 221 -3.80 -18.62 -1.41
N ALA A 222 -3.49 -19.64 -2.21
CA ALA A 222 -2.56 -20.70 -1.82
C ALA A 222 -1.18 -20.14 -1.42
N THR A 223 -0.66 -19.19 -2.20
CA THR A 223 0.63 -18.53 -1.92
C THR A 223 0.58 -17.73 -0.62
N ALA A 224 -0.45 -16.91 -0.41
CA ALA A 224 -0.62 -16.11 0.79
C ALA A 224 -0.81 -16.98 2.04
N THR A 225 -1.56 -18.08 1.92
CA THR A 225 -1.72 -19.06 3.00
C THR A 225 -0.38 -19.70 3.37
N ALA A 226 0.44 -20.08 2.38
CA ALA A 226 1.77 -20.63 2.63
C ALA A 226 2.70 -19.62 3.33
N GLN A 227 2.71 -18.36 2.89
CA GLN A 227 3.49 -17.28 3.52
C GLN A 227 3.03 -16.99 4.95
N LEU A 228 1.71 -17.02 5.20
CA LEU A 228 1.16 -16.84 6.54
C LEU A 228 1.59 -17.97 7.48
N ALA A 229 1.53 -19.22 7.01
CA ALA A 229 1.98 -20.38 7.78
C ALA A 229 3.49 -20.29 8.10
N GLU A 230 4.32 -19.86 7.13
CA GLU A 230 5.74 -19.63 7.35
C GLU A 230 5.99 -18.52 8.39
N ALA A 231 5.29 -17.40 8.29
CA ALA A 231 5.41 -16.29 9.23
C ALA A 231 4.98 -16.69 10.64
N GLN A 232 3.90 -17.46 10.77
CA GLN A 232 3.44 -18.02 12.04
C GLN A 232 4.51 -18.95 12.65
N GLY A 233 5.13 -19.81 11.83
CA GLY A 233 6.26 -20.64 12.26
C GLY A 233 7.43 -19.81 12.81
N LYS A 234 7.82 -18.74 12.11
CA LYS A 234 8.89 -17.82 12.57
C LYS A 234 8.54 -17.15 13.89
N ILE A 235 7.28 -16.73 14.08
CA ILE A 235 6.82 -16.11 15.33
C ILE A 235 6.97 -17.09 16.51
N VAL A 236 6.63 -18.37 16.32
CA VAL A 236 6.77 -19.39 17.38
C VAL A 236 8.23 -19.56 17.78
N VAL A 237 9.14 -19.67 16.80
CA VAL A 237 10.59 -19.79 17.05
C VAL A 237 11.13 -18.57 17.80
N LEU A 238 10.84 -17.36 17.31
CA LEU A 238 11.29 -16.12 17.95
C LEU A 238 10.70 -15.93 19.35
N SER A 239 9.47 -16.38 19.59
CA SER A 239 8.85 -16.36 20.92
C SER A 239 9.57 -17.28 21.90
N ALA A 240 9.95 -18.48 21.47
CA ALA A 240 10.74 -19.41 22.27
C ALA A 240 12.15 -18.86 22.58
N GLU A 241 12.82 -18.29 21.59
CA GLU A 241 14.13 -17.65 21.75
C GLU A 241 14.05 -16.47 22.73
N LYS A 242 13.05 -15.59 22.57
CA LYS A 242 12.79 -14.49 23.51
C LYS A 242 12.61 -15.00 24.94
N LYS A 243 11.87 -16.09 25.14
CA LYS A 243 11.68 -16.69 26.46
C LYS A 243 13.01 -17.16 27.07
N ASN A 244 13.87 -17.80 26.27
CA ASN A 244 15.18 -18.26 26.73
C ASN A 244 16.08 -17.08 27.12
N LEU A 245 16.16 -16.05 26.26
CA LEU A 245 16.94 -14.84 26.56
C LEU A 245 16.44 -14.13 27.82
N VAL A 246 15.13 -14.08 28.04
CA VAL A 246 14.56 -13.52 29.28
C VAL A 246 14.99 -14.33 30.51
N ASN A 247 15.01 -15.67 30.42
CA ASN A 247 15.46 -16.53 31.51
C ASN A 247 16.96 -16.35 31.79
N GLU A 248 17.80 -16.30 30.75
CA GLU A 248 19.24 -16.06 30.86
C GLU A 248 19.53 -14.70 31.50
N LEU A 249 18.84 -13.64 31.07
CA LEU A 249 18.95 -12.32 31.67
C LEU A 249 18.57 -12.34 33.15
N ALA A 250 17.49 -13.05 33.51
CA ALA A 250 17.07 -13.18 34.91
C ALA A 250 18.09 -13.97 35.76
N GLU A 251 18.72 -14.99 35.20
CA GLU A 251 19.80 -15.73 35.87
C GLU A 251 21.07 -14.87 36.04
N MET A 252 21.49 -14.16 34.99
CA MET A 252 22.62 -13.25 35.05
C MET A 252 22.39 -12.13 36.07
N GLN A 253 21.17 -11.57 36.13
CA GLN A 253 20.78 -10.59 37.14
C GLN A 253 20.88 -11.16 38.56
N ARG A 254 20.35 -12.35 38.81
CA ARG A 254 20.46 -13.04 40.11
C ARG A 254 21.92 -13.28 40.51
N SER A 255 22.75 -13.73 39.57
CA SER A 255 24.19 -13.94 39.78
C SER A 255 24.92 -12.63 40.14
N MET A 256 24.65 -11.55 39.41
CA MET A 256 25.20 -10.23 39.71
C MET A 256 24.76 -9.70 41.07
N GLU A 257 23.49 -9.91 41.46
CA GLU A 257 22.98 -9.54 42.77
C GLU A 257 23.64 -10.32 43.90
N ASP A 258 23.83 -11.63 43.73
CA ASP A 258 24.53 -12.46 44.71
C ASP A 258 26.00 -12.05 44.87
N MET A 259 26.70 -11.82 43.76
CA MET A 259 28.08 -11.31 43.79
C MET A 259 28.16 -9.95 44.49
N ARG A 260 27.24 -9.03 44.19
CA ARG A 260 27.13 -7.73 44.85
C ARG A 260 26.88 -7.88 46.35
N TYR A 261 26.02 -8.82 46.74
CA TYR A 261 25.73 -9.13 48.13
C TYR A 261 26.98 -9.63 48.86
N ARG A 262 27.69 -10.64 48.33
CA ARG A 262 28.92 -11.19 48.93
C ARG A 262 30.00 -10.11 49.09
N LEU A 263 30.21 -9.28 48.07
CA LEU A 263 31.13 -8.15 48.15
C LEU A 263 30.70 -7.13 49.21
N ALA A 264 29.40 -6.89 49.37
CA ALA A 264 28.89 -5.99 50.40
C ALA A 264 29.12 -6.57 51.81
N VAL A 265 28.79 -7.84 52.04
CA VAL A 265 29.05 -8.56 53.30
C VAL A 265 30.53 -8.41 53.68
N TYR A 266 31.44 -8.78 52.78
CA TYR A 266 32.88 -8.70 53.02
C TYR A 266 33.34 -7.27 53.38
N ASN A 267 32.91 -6.27 52.60
CA ASN A 267 33.31 -4.89 52.83
C ASN A 267 32.72 -4.29 54.12
N PHE A 268 31.50 -4.68 54.50
CA PHE A 268 30.86 -4.19 55.71
C PHE A 268 31.34 -4.93 56.96
N ALA A 269 31.62 -6.24 56.89
CA ALA A 269 32.18 -7.00 58.01
C ALA A 269 33.50 -6.38 58.51
N LYS A 270 34.33 -5.83 57.62
CA LYS A 270 35.53 -5.06 57.97
C LYS A 270 35.27 -3.80 58.82
N ARG A 271 34.05 -3.25 58.76
CA ARG A 271 33.67 -1.99 59.42
C ARG A 271 32.73 -2.19 60.61
N TYR A 272 32.02 -3.31 60.65
CA TYR A 272 30.99 -3.61 61.62
C TYR A 272 31.29 -4.96 62.29
N PRO A 273 31.98 -4.98 63.45
CA PRO A 273 32.37 -6.22 64.12
C PRO A 273 31.21 -7.16 64.44
N SER A 274 30.02 -6.62 64.74
CA SER A 274 28.81 -7.41 64.98
C SER A 274 28.35 -8.21 63.75
N LEU A 275 28.54 -7.67 62.54
CA LEU A 275 28.26 -8.39 61.30
C LEU A 275 29.30 -9.49 61.05
N ALA A 276 30.58 -9.24 61.36
CA ALA A 276 31.62 -10.26 61.24
C ALA A 276 31.33 -11.46 62.17
N ALA A 277 31.04 -11.20 63.44
CA ALA A 277 30.68 -12.23 64.42
C ALA A 277 29.40 -13.00 64.02
N ALA A 278 28.40 -12.32 63.46
CA ALA A 278 27.18 -12.97 62.98
C ALA A 278 27.46 -13.91 61.79
N VAL A 279 28.33 -13.52 60.86
CA VAL A 279 28.74 -14.37 59.72
C VAL A 279 29.48 -15.61 60.23
N GLU A 280 30.44 -15.46 61.13
CA GLU A 280 31.17 -16.59 61.74
C GLU A 280 30.23 -17.54 62.50
N LEU A 281 29.27 -16.99 63.25
CA LEU A 281 28.27 -17.79 63.96
C LEU A 281 27.41 -18.58 62.99
N SER A 282 27.03 -18.00 61.84
CA SER A 282 26.21 -18.70 60.84
C SER A 282 26.87 -19.95 60.30
N ASP A 283 28.20 -19.94 60.11
CA ASP A 283 28.96 -21.10 59.63
C ASP A 283 28.94 -22.28 60.62
N THR A 284 28.68 -22.02 61.91
CA THR A 284 28.56 -23.06 62.94
C THR A 284 27.15 -23.65 63.06
N LYS A 285 26.15 -23.03 62.43
CA LYS A 285 24.73 -23.42 62.54
C LYS A 285 24.29 -24.32 61.40
N THR A 286 23.23 -25.10 61.61
CA THR A 286 22.63 -25.96 60.58
C THR A 286 21.10 -25.84 60.59
N GLY A 287 20.44 -26.35 59.55
CA GLY A 287 18.99 -26.46 59.51
C GLY A 287 18.24 -25.12 59.52
N ALA A 288 17.22 -24.99 60.37
CA ALA A 288 16.40 -23.78 60.46
C ALA A 288 17.16 -22.59 61.05
N GLU A 289 17.96 -22.81 62.10
CA GLU A 289 18.69 -21.75 62.79
C GLU A 289 19.66 -21.01 61.85
N ARG A 290 20.38 -21.76 61.00
CA ARG A 290 21.26 -21.15 59.99
C ARG A 290 20.48 -20.29 59.00
N ARG A 291 19.32 -20.76 58.54
CA ARG A 291 18.49 -20.03 57.57
C ARG A 291 17.99 -18.71 58.14
N ASP A 292 17.56 -18.71 59.40
CA ASP A 292 17.07 -17.50 60.07
C ASP A 292 18.20 -16.50 60.29
N LEU A 293 19.38 -16.97 60.68
CA LEU A 293 20.56 -16.13 60.86
C LEU A 293 21.06 -15.55 59.52
N ASP A 294 21.13 -16.36 58.47
CA ASP A 294 21.48 -15.89 57.12
C ASP A 294 20.47 -14.87 56.57
N ALA A 295 19.17 -15.04 56.87
CA ALA A 295 18.13 -14.08 56.51
C ALA A 295 18.30 -12.74 57.26
N ALA A 296 18.65 -12.79 58.55
CA ALA A 296 18.94 -11.60 59.35
C ALA A 296 20.19 -10.87 58.85
N ILE A 297 21.28 -11.59 58.57
CA ILE A 297 22.52 -11.04 57.98
C ILE A 297 22.20 -10.36 56.64
N ARG A 298 21.43 -11.04 55.77
CA ARG A 298 21.05 -10.51 54.45
C ARG A 298 20.25 -9.22 54.57
N THR A 299 19.30 -9.18 55.50
CA THR A 299 18.48 -7.98 55.78
C THR A 299 19.35 -6.83 56.28
N PHE A 300 20.25 -7.08 57.24
CA PHE A 300 21.14 -6.06 57.78
C PHE A 300 22.09 -5.48 56.71
N VAL A 301 22.70 -6.34 55.89
CA VAL A 301 23.58 -5.90 54.78
C VAL A 301 22.80 -5.09 53.74
N LYS A 302 21.57 -5.49 53.40
CA LYS A 302 20.71 -4.71 52.50
C LYS A 302 20.46 -3.30 53.02
N LEU A 303 20.12 -3.17 54.31
CA LEU A 303 19.92 -1.85 54.94
C LEU A 303 21.20 -1.00 54.90
N LEU A 304 22.38 -1.60 55.13
CA LEU A 304 23.66 -0.89 55.00
C LEU A 304 23.94 -0.44 53.56
N MET A 305 23.63 -1.28 52.56
CA MET A 305 23.75 -0.91 51.15
C MET A 305 22.83 0.26 50.79
N ASP A 306 21.57 0.23 51.23
CA ASP A 306 20.59 1.27 50.93
C ASP A 306 20.94 2.59 51.65
N ARG A 307 21.39 2.52 52.91
CA ARG A 307 21.95 3.67 53.62
C ARG A 307 23.11 4.30 52.84
N LYS A 308 24.06 3.49 52.33
CA LYS A 308 25.20 3.98 51.54
C LYS A 308 24.74 4.63 50.23
N LYS A 309 23.75 4.05 49.54
CA LYS A 309 23.16 4.63 48.32
C LYS A 309 22.51 5.98 48.60
N LEU A 310 21.69 6.08 49.65
CA LEU A 310 21.03 7.33 50.07
C LEU A 310 22.07 8.41 50.39
N GLN A 311 23.10 8.07 51.17
CA GLN A 311 24.20 8.99 51.46
C GLN A 311 24.92 9.48 50.19
N LYS A 312 25.14 8.60 49.20
CA LYS A 312 25.74 8.99 47.91
C LYS A 312 24.81 9.93 47.13
N LYS A 313 23.51 9.64 47.10
CA LYS A 313 22.49 10.47 46.42
C LYS A 313 22.41 11.86 47.05
N MET A 314 22.28 11.95 48.37
CA MET A 314 22.29 13.22 49.11
C MET A 314 23.55 14.05 48.83
N ARG A 315 24.73 13.40 48.81
CA ARG A 315 26.00 14.09 48.47
C ARG A 315 26.01 14.61 47.03
N SER A 316 25.46 13.86 46.08
CA SER A 316 25.38 14.29 44.68
C SER A 316 24.39 15.43 44.48
N GLU A 317 23.25 15.42 45.17
CA GLU A 317 22.25 16.49 45.13
C GLU A 317 22.80 17.77 45.78
N ALA A 318 23.46 17.67 46.95
CA ALA A 318 24.12 18.81 47.58
C ALA A 318 25.20 19.45 46.68
N LYS A 319 25.91 18.64 45.87
CA LYS A 319 26.87 19.14 44.87
C LYS A 319 26.19 19.85 43.71
N LYS A 320 25.04 19.36 43.23
CA LYS A 320 24.27 20.01 42.15
C LYS A 320 23.70 21.36 42.60
N VAL A 321 23.16 21.45 43.81
CA VAL A 321 22.62 22.70 44.37
C VAL A 321 23.72 23.77 44.47
N ARG A 322 24.95 23.38 44.86
CA ARG A 322 26.10 24.29 44.93
C ARG A 322 26.66 24.76 43.58
N HIS A 323 26.27 24.16 42.46
CA HIS A 323 26.74 24.55 41.13
C HIS A 323 25.71 25.38 40.34
N VAL A 324 24.48 25.50 40.84
CA VAL A 324 23.38 26.27 40.23
C VAL A 324 23.14 27.59 40.99
N SER A 325 23.79 27.77 42.16
CA SER A 325 23.89 29.03 42.89
C SER A 325 25.26 29.66 42.65
#